data_AF-A0AAV5XJN9-F1
#
_entry.id   AF-A0AAV5XJN9-F1
#
_cell.length_a   1.000
_cell.length_b   1.000
_cell.length_c   1.000
_cell.angle_alpha   90.00
_cell.angle_beta   90.00
_cell.angle_gamma   90.00
#
_symmetry.space_group_name_H-M   'P 1'
#
loop_
_entity.id
_entity.type
_entity.pdbx_description
1 polymer ?
#
loop_
_entity_poly.entity_id
_entity_poly.type
_entity_poly.pdbx_seq_one_letter_code
_entity_poly.pdbx_strand_id
1 'polypeptide(L)'
;MKRLSRVTAGTMWLAAICAGVGFFALPASAQDVKQDLRDLREDRRDVREDTRDIRQDKQDIRQDSRDIREDRRDIRQDTRDIRSDKADIAKDSQDIRQDRRDLRGDRQALKDAYKSGDPNAIKAAREKLGKDRRDYRSDLKDRRQDVRDLNKDRQDRRADVRDLNKDRRERRGDVRDLQNDRQDRREDVRDIHQDRRDLHRDVNARRAVR
;
A
#
# COMPACT_ATOMS: atom_id res chain seq x y z
N MET A 1 -83.33 19.42 -6.29
CA MET A 1 -84.51 20.24 -6.63
C MET A 1 -84.05 21.62 -7.11
N LYS A 2 -84.49 22.02 -8.32
CA LYS A 2 -84.64 23.41 -8.84
C LYS A 2 -83.33 24.23 -9.00
N ARG A 3 -82.78 24.37 -10.22
CA ARG A 3 -83.14 25.27 -11.35
C ARG A 3 -82.68 26.73 -11.19
N LEU A 4 -81.79 27.13 -12.12
CA LEU A 4 -81.81 28.35 -12.94
C LEU A 4 -81.75 29.72 -12.26
N SER A 5 -80.74 30.53 -12.62
CA SER A 5 -80.95 31.69 -13.52
C SER A 5 -79.64 32.34 -13.97
N ARG A 6 -79.50 32.51 -15.29
CA ARG A 6 -78.60 33.44 -15.98
C ARG A 6 -79.44 34.60 -16.49
N VAL A 7 -78.98 35.84 -16.33
CA VAL A 7 -79.44 37.07 -17.03
C VAL A 7 -78.21 38.02 -16.97
N THR A 8 -77.41 38.18 -18.03
CA THR A 8 -77.38 39.29 -19.05
C THR A 8 -77.47 40.69 -18.40
N ALA A 9 -76.74 41.75 -18.73
CA ALA A 9 -75.96 42.20 -19.88
C ALA A 9 -74.99 43.28 -19.33
N GLY A 10 -73.78 43.50 -19.85
CA GLY A 10 -73.54 44.29 -21.05
C GLY A 10 -72.79 45.58 -20.68
N THR A 11 -71.61 45.81 -21.27
CA THR A 11 -71.13 47.07 -21.85
C THR A 11 -69.61 47.01 -22.07
N MET A 12 -69.25 47.05 -23.34
CA MET A 12 -67.92 47.28 -23.87
C MET A 12 -67.36 48.63 -23.40
N TRP A 13 -66.08 48.68 -23.04
CA TRP A 13 -65.21 49.81 -23.38
C TRP A 13 -63.83 49.31 -23.83
N LEU A 14 -63.32 50.02 -24.82
CA LEU A 14 -62.18 49.75 -25.69
C LEU A 14 -60.81 50.03 -25.05
N ALA A 15 -59.83 49.25 -25.51
CA ALA A 15 -58.44 49.60 -25.85
C ALA A 15 -57.56 50.39 -24.86
N ALA A 16 -56.43 49.79 -24.47
CA ALA A 16 -55.14 50.49 -24.41
C ALA A 16 -53.96 49.49 -24.43
N ILE A 17 -53.06 49.71 -25.39
CA ILE A 17 -51.76 49.06 -25.58
C ILE A 17 -50.77 49.60 -24.54
N CYS A 18 -50.04 48.72 -23.85
CA CYS A 18 -48.69 48.94 -23.30
C CYS A 18 -48.00 47.56 -23.29
N ALA A 19 -47.29 47.14 -24.33
CA ALA A 19 -45.87 47.43 -24.55
C ALA A 19 -45.02 47.18 -23.28
N GLY A 20 -44.30 46.06 -23.29
CA GLY A 20 -43.01 45.92 -22.62
C GLY A 20 -43.00 45.99 -21.10
N VAL A 21 -43.34 44.90 -20.43
CA VAL A 21 -42.67 44.62 -19.15
C VAL A 21 -41.34 43.97 -19.52
N GLY A 22 -40.35 44.83 -19.80
CA GLY A 22 -38.97 44.41 -19.82
C GLY A 22 -38.70 43.71 -18.50
N PHE A 23 -38.28 42.45 -18.60
CA PHE A 23 -37.58 41.76 -17.52
C PHE A 23 -36.30 42.55 -17.27
N PHE A 24 -36.42 43.60 -16.45
CA PHE A 24 -35.31 44.42 -16.01
C PHE A 24 -34.53 43.54 -15.04
N ALA A 25 -33.58 42.77 -15.57
CA ALA A 25 -32.54 42.16 -14.77
C ALA A 25 -31.92 43.28 -13.94
N LEU A 26 -32.16 43.28 -12.63
CA LEU A 26 -31.57 44.25 -11.72
C LEU A 26 -30.05 44.27 -11.95
N PRO A 27 -29.42 45.46 -12.00
CA PRO A 27 -27.97 45.52 -11.96
C PRO A 27 -27.55 44.95 -10.60
N ALA A 28 -26.70 43.92 -10.63
CA ALA A 28 -26.10 43.34 -9.43
C ALA A 28 -25.72 44.47 -8.45
N SER A 29 -26.07 44.32 -7.19
CA SER A 29 -25.96 45.35 -6.16
C SER A 29 -24.52 45.49 -5.65
N ALA A 30 -24.13 46.62 -5.06
CA ALA A 30 -22.82 46.78 -4.40
C ALA A 30 -22.51 45.71 -3.34
N GLN A 31 -23.53 44.98 -2.87
CA GLN A 31 -23.40 43.86 -1.95
C GLN A 31 -22.94 42.59 -2.67
N ASP A 32 -23.42 42.32 -3.88
CA ASP A 32 -23.09 41.13 -4.68
C ASP A 32 -21.59 41.06 -4.98
N VAL A 33 -20.99 42.14 -5.50
CA VAL A 33 -19.53 42.23 -5.74
C VAL A 33 -18.73 42.03 -4.44
N LYS A 34 -19.24 42.47 -3.29
CA LYS A 34 -18.56 42.24 -2.00
C LYS A 34 -18.65 40.79 -1.57
N GLN A 35 -19.72 40.10 -1.93
CA GLN A 35 -19.91 38.68 -1.67
C GLN A 35 -19.00 37.85 -2.57
N ASP A 36 -18.97 38.10 -3.88
CA ASP A 36 -18.06 37.42 -4.82
C ASP A 36 -16.58 37.57 -4.40
N LEU A 37 -16.20 38.74 -3.88
CA LEU A 37 -14.85 38.99 -3.35
C LEU A 37 -14.53 38.21 -2.07
N ARG A 38 -15.54 37.88 -1.26
CA ARG A 38 -15.40 37.02 -0.07
C ARG A 38 -15.27 35.57 -0.49
N ASP A 39 -16.15 35.11 -1.38
CA ASP A 39 -16.17 33.74 -1.89
C ASP A 39 -14.82 33.42 -2.57
N LEU A 40 -14.36 34.28 -3.48
CA LEU A 40 -13.02 34.20 -4.10
C LEU A 40 -11.85 34.18 -3.10
N ARG A 41 -12.04 34.74 -1.89
CA ARG A 41 -11.02 34.72 -0.84
C ARG A 41 -11.05 33.40 -0.08
N GLU A 42 -12.22 32.81 0.09
CA GLU A 42 -12.43 31.49 0.70
C GLU A 42 -11.89 30.40 -0.23
N ASP A 43 -12.26 30.37 -1.52
CA ASP A 43 -11.74 29.39 -2.47
C ASP A 43 -10.20 29.43 -2.56
N ARG A 44 -9.61 30.63 -2.47
CA ARG A 44 -8.14 30.80 -2.44
C ARG A 44 -7.50 30.26 -1.17
N ARG A 45 -8.23 30.18 -0.05
CA ARG A 45 -7.76 29.54 1.17
C ARG A 45 -7.84 28.03 1.02
N ASP A 46 -8.94 27.51 0.48
CA ASP A 46 -9.16 26.07 0.29
C ASP A 46 -8.10 25.49 -0.65
N VAL A 47 -7.84 26.13 -1.80
CA VAL A 47 -6.74 25.75 -2.72
C VAL A 47 -5.36 25.74 -2.04
N ARG A 48 -5.13 26.59 -1.04
CA ARG A 48 -3.88 26.58 -0.27
C ARG A 48 -3.81 25.43 0.71
N GLU A 49 -4.95 25.02 1.27
CA GLU A 49 -5.10 23.84 2.11
C GLU A 49 -4.84 22.57 1.30
N ASP A 50 -5.52 22.38 0.16
CA ASP A 50 -5.26 21.23 -0.73
C ASP A 50 -3.79 21.18 -1.18
N THR A 51 -3.17 22.36 -1.39
CA THR A 51 -1.75 22.42 -1.74
C THR A 51 -0.84 21.92 -0.61
N ARG A 52 -1.25 22.09 0.65
CA ARG A 52 -0.52 21.54 1.82
C ARG A 52 -0.77 20.04 1.93
N ASP A 53 -2.00 19.59 1.76
CA ASP A 53 -2.35 18.16 1.86
C ASP A 53 -1.65 17.36 0.76
N ILE A 54 -1.69 17.84 -0.48
CA ILE A 54 -0.92 17.28 -1.61
C ILE A 54 0.60 17.25 -1.36
N ARG A 55 1.14 18.12 -0.50
CA ARG A 55 2.55 18.05 -0.09
C ARG A 55 2.77 17.00 0.98
N GLN A 56 1.81 16.76 1.85
CA GLN A 56 1.83 15.72 2.87
C GLN A 56 1.74 14.33 2.21
N ASP A 57 0.78 14.07 1.32
CA ASP A 57 0.67 12.75 0.67
C ASP A 57 1.92 12.42 -0.15
N LYS A 58 2.55 13.43 -0.75
CA LYS A 58 3.83 13.23 -1.44
C LYS A 58 4.96 12.81 -0.51
N GLN A 59 4.94 13.26 0.75
CA GLN A 59 5.90 12.82 1.76
C GLN A 59 5.58 11.40 2.21
N ASP A 60 4.31 11.08 2.43
CA ASP A 60 3.87 9.75 2.86
C ASP A 60 4.18 8.70 1.79
N ILE A 61 3.84 8.95 0.52
CA ILE A 61 4.22 8.08 -0.61
C ILE A 61 5.75 7.89 -0.74
N ARG A 62 6.55 8.90 -0.35
CA ARG A 62 8.02 8.77 -0.34
C ARG A 62 8.47 7.89 0.82
N GLN A 63 7.79 7.93 1.96
CA GLN A 63 8.06 7.06 3.09
C GLN A 63 7.70 5.62 2.74
N ASP A 64 6.52 5.34 2.19
CA ASP A 64 6.17 3.98 1.72
C ASP A 64 7.18 3.47 0.69
N SER A 65 7.70 4.36 -0.16
CA SER A 65 8.72 3.99 -1.15
C SER A 65 10.05 3.59 -0.51
N ARG A 66 10.35 4.06 0.70
CA ARG A 66 11.52 3.64 1.49
C ARG A 66 11.23 2.31 2.17
N ASP A 67 10.07 2.17 2.78
CA ASP A 67 9.66 0.95 3.51
C ASP A 67 9.63 -0.25 2.53
N ILE A 68 8.99 -0.09 1.36
CA ILE A 68 9.02 -1.08 0.26
C ILE A 68 10.46 -1.45 -0.19
N ARG A 69 11.43 -0.54 -0.08
CA ARG A 69 12.83 -0.85 -0.43
C ARG A 69 13.52 -1.63 0.68
N GLU A 70 13.17 -1.38 1.93
CA GLU A 70 13.65 -2.10 3.11
C GLU A 70 13.15 -3.54 3.08
N ASP A 71 11.85 -3.77 2.94
CA ASP A 71 11.30 -5.15 2.84
C ASP A 71 11.96 -5.94 1.70
N ARG A 72 12.23 -5.26 0.57
CA ARG A 72 12.92 -5.90 -0.57
C ARG A 72 14.36 -6.29 -0.26
N ARG A 73 15.04 -5.58 0.64
CA ARG A 73 16.38 -5.94 1.12
C ARG A 73 16.29 -7.12 2.05
N ASP A 74 15.32 -7.13 2.97
CA ASP A 74 15.15 -8.19 3.96
C ASP A 74 14.78 -9.51 3.27
N ILE A 75 13.81 -9.50 2.35
CA ILE A 75 13.48 -10.67 1.51
C ILE A 75 14.71 -11.21 0.76
N ARG A 76 15.59 -10.34 0.29
CA ARG A 76 16.83 -10.77 -0.40
C ARG A 76 17.82 -11.39 0.56
N GLN A 77 17.91 -10.88 1.78
CA GLN A 77 18.78 -11.41 2.82
C GLN A 77 18.30 -12.80 3.22
N ASP A 78 17.03 -12.96 3.58
CA ASP A 78 16.44 -14.27 3.90
C ASP A 78 16.57 -15.28 2.76
N THR A 79 16.51 -14.81 1.51
CA THR A 79 16.73 -15.69 0.35
C THR A 79 18.15 -16.22 0.27
N ARG A 80 19.15 -15.44 0.72
CA ARG A 80 20.54 -15.91 0.82
C ARG A 80 20.71 -16.85 2.00
N ASP A 81 20.11 -16.55 3.13
CA ASP A 81 20.25 -17.36 4.34
C ASP A 81 19.61 -18.75 4.14
N ILE A 82 18.41 -18.79 3.56
CA ILE A 82 17.77 -20.04 3.09
C ILE A 82 18.62 -20.83 2.09
N ARG A 83 19.44 -20.16 1.28
CA ARG A 83 20.36 -20.83 0.35
C ARG A 83 21.57 -21.40 1.10
N SER A 84 22.08 -20.70 2.10
CA SER A 84 23.14 -21.18 2.99
C SER A 84 22.69 -22.43 3.74
N ASP A 85 21.56 -22.36 4.45
CA ASP A 85 21.06 -23.49 5.24
C ASP A 85 20.84 -24.74 4.38
N LYS A 86 20.37 -24.55 3.14
CA LYS A 86 20.22 -25.67 2.20
C LYS A 86 21.55 -26.31 1.82
N ALA A 87 22.61 -25.52 1.71
CA ALA A 87 23.95 -26.02 1.44
C ALA A 87 24.50 -26.77 2.66
N ASP A 88 24.29 -26.23 3.86
CA ASP A 88 24.72 -26.85 5.13
C ASP A 88 23.99 -28.19 5.36
N ILE A 89 22.66 -28.22 5.22
CA ILE A 89 21.87 -29.47 5.25
C ILE A 89 22.37 -30.50 4.22
N ALA A 90 22.78 -30.05 3.03
CA ALA A 90 23.28 -30.93 2.00
C ALA A 90 24.63 -31.54 2.38
N LYS A 91 25.51 -30.75 3.01
CA LYS A 91 26.79 -31.20 3.54
C LYS A 91 26.60 -32.19 4.69
N ASP A 92 25.79 -31.86 5.69
CA ASP A 92 25.45 -32.77 6.78
C ASP A 92 24.84 -34.09 6.27
N SER A 93 24.03 -34.01 5.20
CA SER A 93 23.48 -35.21 4.56
C SER A 93 24.56 -36.07 3.89
N GLN A 94 25.67 -35.51 3.44
CA GLN A 94 26.82 -36.25 2.94
C GLN A 94 27.61 -36.87 4.10
N ASP A 95 27.88 -36.11 5.15
CA ASP A 95 28.64 -36.57 6.33
C ASP A 95 27.92 -37.75 7.01
N ILE A 96 26.60 -37.63 7.24
CA ILE A 96 25.74 -38.72 7.75
C ILE A 96 25.78 -39.98 6.86
N ARG A 97 25.91 -39.82 5.53
CA ARG A 97 26.03 -40.97 4.63
C ARG A 97 27.40 -41.65 4.77
N GLN A 98 28.46 -40.86 4.95
CA GLN A 98 29.81 -41.35 5.16
C GLN A 98 29.89 -42.09 6.49
N ASP A 99 29.42 -41.47 7.58
CA ASP A 99 29.33 -42.09 8.90
C ASP A 99 28.55 -43.40 8.89
N ARG A 100 27.47 -43.47 8.10
CA ARG A 100 26.71 -44.71 7.94
C ARG A 100 27.52 -45.82 7.28
N ARG A 101 28.44 -45.49 6.35
CA ARG A 101 29.36 -46.47 5.75
C ARG A 101 30.41 -46.91 6.76
N ASP A 102 30.99 -45.96 7.49
CA ASP A 102 32.03 -46.24 8.48
C ASP A 102 31.48 -47.10 9.63
N LEU A 103 30.29 -46.76 10.15
CA LEU A 103 29.55 -47.58 11.12
C LEU A 103 29.27 -49.01 10.64
N ARG A 104 29.05 -49.22 9.33
CA ARG A 104 28.86 -50.56 8.76
C ARG A 104 30.18 -51.32 8.76
N GLY A 105 31.27 -50.67 8.32
CA GLY A 105 32.62 -51.23 8.33
C GLY A 105 33.06 -51.60 9.74
N ASP A 106 32.91 -50.68 10.70
CA ASP A 106 33.27 -50.87 12.10
C ASP A 106 32.44 -51.96 12.79
N ARG A 107 31.14 -52.06 12.44
CA ARG A 107 30.31 -53.17 12.90
C ARG A 107 30.81 -54.51 12.36
N GLN A 108 31.30 -54.55 11.13
CA GLN A 108 31.86 -55.76 10.54
C GLN A 108 33.21 -56.11 11.19
N ALA A 109 34.11 -55.14 11.34
CA ALA A 109 35.38 -55.30 12.04
C ALA A 109 35.20 -55.81 13.47
N LEU A 110 34.20 -55.29 14.20
CA LEU A 110 33.86 -55.79 15.53
C LEU A 110 33.43 -57.27 15.51
N LYS A 111 32.61 -57.68 14.53
CA LYS A 111 32.22 -59.09 14.38
C LYS A 111 33.43 -59.98 14.11
N ASP A 112 34.34 -59.54 13.25
CA ASP A 112 35.53 -60.33 12.90
C ASP A 112 36.52 -60.39 14.07
N ALA A 113 36.66 -59.31 14.85
CA ALA A 113 37.40 -59.32 16.11
C ALA A 113 36.81 -60.34 17.10
N TYR A 114 35.48 -60.41 17.23
CA TYR A 114 34.85 -61.44 18.07
C TYR A 114 35.15 -62.87 17.59
N LYS A 115 35.20 -63.12 16.27
CA LYS A 115 35.59 -64.43 15.72
C LYS A 115 37.04 -64.79 16.01
N SER A 116 37.93 -63.80 16.04
CA SER A 116 39.35 -64.02 16.33
C SER A 116 39.61 -64.44 17.79
N GLY A 117 38.69 -64.11 18.71
CA GLY A 117 38.84 -64.37 20.13
C GLY A 117 39.85 -63.45 20.86
N ASP A 118 40.54 -62.54 20.15
CA ASP A 118 41.49 -61.60 20.76
C ASP A 118 40.76 -60.49 21.52
N PRO A 119 40.88 -60.41 22.87
CA PRO A 119 40.23 -59.38 23.67
C PRO A 119 40.67 -57.96 23.30
N ASN A 120 41.93 -57.78 22.88
CA ASN A 120 42.46 -56.47 22.54
C ASN A 120 41.88 -55.97 21.21
N ALA A 121 41.80 -56.83 20.19
CA ALA A 121 41.13 -56.53 18.93
C ALA A 121 39.65 -56.16 19.15
N ILE A 122 38.93 -56.89 20.02
CA ILE A 122 37.53 -56.59 20.35
C ILE A 122 37.40 -55.22 21.01
N LYS A 123 38.28 -54.91 21.97
CA LYS A 123 38.29 -53.61 22.66
C LYS A 123 38.53 -52.46 21.68
N ALA A 124 39.52 -52.59 20.80
CA ALA A 124 39.85 -51.58 19.80
C ALA A 124 38.69 -51.36 18.81
N ALA A 125 38.11 -52.43 18.27
CA ALA A 125 36.97 -52.34 17.36
C ALA A 125 35.73 -51.72 18.03
N ARG A 126 35.49 -52.03 19.30
CA ARG A 126 34.38 -51.44 20.07
C ARG A 126 34.59 -49.95 20.33
N GLU A 127 35.82 -49.54 20.60
CA GLU A 127 36.16 -48.13 20.79
C GLU A 127 35.93 -47.33 19.50
N LYS A 128 36.41 -47.87 18.36
CA LYS A 128 36.24 -47.25 17.04
C LYS A 128 34.77 -47.11 16.67
N LEU A 129 33.99 -48.20 16.78
CA LEU A 129 32.54 -48.18 16.58
C LEU A 129 31.84 -47.18 17.52
N GLY A 130 32.37 -47.01 18.74
CA GLY A 130 31.88 -46.03 19.70
C GLY A 130 32.14 -44.58 19.29
N LYS A 131 33.27 -44.30 18.63
CA LYS A 131 33.61 -42.98 18.07
C LYS A 131 32.68 -42.65 16.91
N ASP A 132 32.64 -43.51 15.89
CA ASP A 132 31.77 -43.33 14.72
C ASP A 132 30.28 -43.17 15.09
N ARG A 133 29.81 -43.83 16.16
CA ARG A 133 28.42 -43.65 16.66
C ARG A 133 28.17 -42.29 17.28
N ARG A 134 29.19 -41.70 17.92
CA ARG A 134 29.08 -40.36 18.50
C ARG A 134 29.07 -39.32 17.39
N ASP A 135 29.94 -39.48 16.40
CA ASP A 135 30.07 -38.57 15.25
C ASP A 135 28.76 -38.57 14.45
N TYR A 136 28.23 -39.75 14.10
CA TYR A 136 26.92 -39.88 13.43
C TYR A 136 25.77 -39.22 14.21
N ARG A 137 25.83 -39.26 15.54
CA ARG A 137 24.83 -38.62 16.38
C ARG A 137 25.01 -37.10 16.42
N SER A 138 26.24 -36.59 16.30
CA SER A 138 26.53 -35.16 16.18
C SER A 138 25.95 -34.63 14.88
N ASP A 139 26.30 -35.22 13.74
CA ASP A 139 25.84 -34.76 12.43
C ASP A 139 24.31 -34.81 12.30
N LEU A 140 23.66 -35.80 12.93
CA LEU A 140 22.20 -35.84 12.98
C LEU A 140 21.58 -34.67 13.78
N LYS A 141 22.27 -34.18 14.82
CA LYS A 141 21.83 -33.00 15.57
C LYS A 141 22.06 -31.74 14.77
N ASP A 142 23.21 -31.62 14.13
CA ASP A 142 23.58 -30.45 13.32
C ASP A 142 22.58 -30.31 12.17
N ARG A 143 22.31 -31.39 11.43
CA ARG A 143 21.29 -31.38 10.37
C ARG A 143 19.91 -31.00 10.86
N ARG A 144 19.56 -31.40 12.09
CA ARG A 144 18.27 -31.05 12.68
C ARG A 144 18.22 -29.56 13.03
N GLN A 145 19.33 -28.98 13.45
CA GLN A 145 19.44 -27.57 13.74
C GLN A 145 19.34 -26.75 12.47
N ASP A 146 20.11 -27.08 11.43
CA ASP A 146 20.04 -26.38 10.14
C ASP A 146 18.65 -26.45 9.51
N VAL A 147 17.94 -27.58 9.66
CA VAL A 147 16.54 -27.69 9.21
C VAL A 147 15.60 -26.77 10.00
N ARG A 148 15.87 -26.52 11.29
CA ARG A 148 15.08 -25.57 12.07
C ARG A 148 15.33 -24.14 11.60
N ASP A 149 16.59 -23.79 11.40
CA ASP A 149 17.00 -22.46 10.97
C ASP A 149 16.44 -22.17 9.56
N LEU A 150 16.54 -23.12 8.62
CA LEU A 150 15.88 -23.04 7.31
C LEU A 150 14.37 -22.81 7.39
N ASN A 151 13.70 -23.41 8.37
CA ASN A 151 12.26 -23.22 8.53
C ASN A 151 11.94 -21.84 9.12
N LYS A 152 12.80 -21.30 9.98
CA LYS A 152 12.66 -19.97 10.55
C LYS A 152 12.87 -18.91 9.46
N ASP A 153 13.94 -18.99 8.69
CA ASP A 153 14.20 -18.02 7.61
C ASP A 153 13.10 -18.05 6.54
N ARG A 154 12.50 -19.23 6.29
CA ARG A 154 11.31 -19.34 5.42
C ARG A 154 10.08 -18.66 5.99
N GLN A 155 9.92 -18.63 7.31
CA GLN A 155 8.82 -17.93 7.97
C GLN A 155 9.06 -16.43 7.93
N ASP A 156 10.26 -15.98 8.25
CA ASP A 156 10.67 -14.58 8.22
C ASP A 156 10.46 -14.01 6.81
N ARG A 157 10.97 -14.69 5.78
CA ARG A 157 10.75 -14.27 4.38
C ARG A 157 9.28 -14.20 3.98
N ARG A 158 8.44 -15.04 4.58
CA ARG A 158 6.99 -15.02 4.32
C ARG A 158 6.33 -13.83 5.01
N ALA A 159 6.81 -13.43 6.18
CA ALA A 159 6.36 -12.22 6.86
C ALA A 159 6.74 -10.98 6.04
N ASP A 160 8.00 -10.84 5.65
CA ASP A 160 8.47 -9.69 4.87
C ASP A 160 7.73 -9.56 3.52
N VAL A 161 7.43 -10.69 2.87
CA VAL A 161 6.63 -10.68 1.63
C VAL A 161 5.19 -10.22 1.89
N ARG A 162 4.61 -10.49 3.06
CA ARG A 162 3.28 -9.97 3.42
C ARG A 162 3.33 -8.47 3.65
N ASP A 163 4.33 -8.00 4.39
CA ASP A 163 4.51 -6.58 4.70
C ASP A 163 4.76 -5.78 3.42
N LEU A 164 5.66 -6.24 2.55
CA LEU A 164 5.86 -5.68 1.22
C LEU A 164 4.58 -5.57 0.39
N ASN A 165 3.68 -6.55 0.49
CA ASN A 165 2.43 -6.52 -0.23
C ASN A 165 1.41 -5.55 0.39
N LYS A 166 1.46 -5.35 1.70
CA LYS A 166 0.65 -4.38 2.42
C LYS A 166 1.10 -2.95 2.06
N ASP A 167 2.38 -2.65 2.18
CA ASP A 167 2.95 -1.33 1.87
C ASP A 167 2.72 -0.95 0.40
N ARG A 168 2.82 -1.94 -0.51
CA ARG A 168 2.49 -1.72 -1.93
C ARG A 168 1.02 -1.42 -2.17
N ARG A 169 0.10 -1.88 -1.32
CA ARG A 169 -1.33 -1.56 -1.43
C ARG A 169 -1.62 -0.18 -0.86
N GLU A 170 -1.06 0.14 0.30
CA GLU A 170 -1.19 1.45 0.94
C GLU A 170 -0.67 2.55 0.03
N ARG A 171 0.58 2.43 -0.44
CA ARG A 171 1.14 3.37 -1.42
C ARG A 171 0.31 3.54 -2.70
N ARG A 172 -0.38 2.48 -3.14
CA ARG A 172 -1.27 2.57 -4.31
C ARG A 172 -2.54 3.35 -4.01
N GLY A 173 -3.06 3.24 -2.79
CA GLY A 173 -4.15 4.07 -2.25
C GLY A 173 -3.72 5.52 -2.22
N ASP A 174 -2.62 5.83 -1.54
CA ASP A 174 -2.11 7.19 -1.38
C ASP A 174 -1.81 7.86 -2.73
N VAL A 175 -1.26 7.10 -3.69
CA VAL A 175 -1.05 7.60 -5.05
C VAL A 175 -2.36 7.91 -5.78
N ARG A 176 -3.43 7.16 -5.52
CA ARG A 176 -4.76 7.42 -6.09
C ARG A 176 -5.40 8.64 -5.42
N ASP A 177 -5.32 8.76 -4.11
CA ASP A 177 -5.90 9.89 -3.37
C ASP A 177 -5.20 11.19 -3.78
N LEU A 178 -3.86 11.19 -3.81
CA LEU A 178 -3.07 12.30 -4.36
C LEU A 178 -3.43 12.66 -5.82
N GLN A 179 -3.89 11.71 -6.63
CA GLN A 179 -4.35 12.02 -8.00
C GLN A 179 -5.69 12.74 -7.98
N ASN A 180 -6.61 12.34 -7.10
CA ASN A 180 -7.91 12.97 -6.92
C ASN A 180 -7.74 14.38 -6.36
N ASP A 181 -6.97 14.58 -5.28
CA ASP A 181 -6.76 15.91 -4.69
C ASP A 181 -6.13 16.89 -5.69
N ARG A 182 -5.23 16.38 -6.53
CA ARG A 182 -4.65 17.18 -7.62
C ARG A 182 -5.67 17.55 -8.69
N GLN A 183 -6.66 16.70 -8.94
CA GLN A 183 -7.73 16.98 -9.87
C GLN A 183 -8.69 18.01 -9.27
N ASP A 184 -9.14 17.81 -8.04
CA ASP A 184 -10.07 18.69 -7.33
C ASP A 184 -9.49 20.10 -7.23
N ARG A 185 -8.25 20.24 -6.72
CA ARG A 185 -7.56 21.54 -6.69
C ARG A 185 -7.39 22.17 -8.08
N ARG A 186 -7.29 21.38 -9.16
CA ARG A 186 -7.23 21.94 -10.53
C ARG A 186 -8.58 22.49 -10.96
N GLU A 187 -9.67 21.88 -10.53
CA GLU A 187 -11.04 22.33 -10.76
C GLU A 187 -11.30 23.61 -9.96
N ASP A 188 -10.98 23.64 -8.66
CA ASP A 188 -11.12 24.84 -7.82
C ASP A 188 -10.34 26.04 -8.37
N VAL A 189 -9.10 25.80 -8.83
CA VAL A 189 -8.29 26.86 -9.46
C VAL A 189 -8.93 27.36 -10.76
N ARG A 190 -9.59 26.49 -11.55
CA ARG A 190 -10.31 26.91 -12.75
C ARG A 190 -11.52 27.76 -12.39
N ASP A 191 -12.25 27.40 -11.34
CA ASP A 191 -13.45 28.10 -10.91
C ASP A 191 -13.10 29.48 -10.35
N ILE A 192 -12.07 29.59 -9.50
CA ILE A 192 -11.48 30.88 -9.09
C ILE A 192 -11.12 31.75 -10.30
N HIS A 193 -10.60 31.16 -11.37
CA HIS A 193 -10.28 31.89 -12.60
C HIS A 193 -11.53 32.33 -13.39
N GLN A 194 -12.63 31.60 -13.31
CA GLN A 194 -13.93 31.96 -13.88
C GLN A 194 -14.57 33.08 -13.07
N ASP A 195 -14.72 32.90 -11.76
CA ASP A 195 -15.34 33.87 -10.85
C ASP A 195 -14.61 35.21 -10.87
N ARG A 196 -13.27 35.18 -10.93
CA ARG A 196 -12.47 36.40 -11.08
C ARG A 196 -12.74 37.13 -12.40
N ARG A 197 -13.00 36.39 -13.50
CA ARG A 197 -13.33 37.00 -14.80
C ARG A 197 -14.73 37.60 -14.77
N ASP A 198 -15.69 36.92 -14.19
CA ASP A 198 -17.07 37.40 -14.10
C ASP A 198 -17.20 38.60 -13.16
N LEU A 199 -16.56 38.55 -11.99
CA LEU A 199 -16.42 39.71 -11.12
C LEU A 199 -15.81 40.93 -11.84
N HIS A 200 -14.79 40.70 -12.67
CA HIS A 200 -14.18 41.79 -13.45
C HIS A 200 -15.14 42.35 -14.52
N ARG A 201 -15.96 41.50 -15.16
CA ARG A 201 -17.01 41.93 -16.09
C ARG A 201 -18.06 42.77 -15.37
N ASP A 202 -18.54 42.32 -14.22
CA ASP A 202 -19.59 43.00 -13.45
C ASP A 202 -19.14 44.36 -12.92
N VAL A 203 -17.90 44.43 -12.41
CA VAL A 203 -17.30 45.69 -11.96
C VAL A 203 -17.17 46.68 -13.13
N ASN A 204 -16.77 46.21 -14.32
CA ASN A 204 -16.63 47.08 -15.50
C ASN A 204 -17.99 47.52 -16.06
N ALA A 205 -18.98 46.63 -16.09
CA ALA A 205 -20.34 46.97 -16.49
C ALA A 205 -20.92 48.06 -15.57
N ARG A 206 -20.71 47.97 -14.25
CA ARG A 206 -21.12 49.03 -13.31
C ARG A 206 -20.42 50.35 -13.54
N ARG A 207 -19.13 50.33 -13.88
CA ARG A 207 -18.37 51.57 -14.20
C ARG A 207 -18.89 52.25 -15.45
N ALA A 208 -19.39 51.49 -16.44
CA ALA A 208 -19.91 52.03 -17.70
C ALA A 208 -21.32 52.66 -17.57
N VAL A 209 -22.07 52.32 -16.52
CA VAL A 209 -23.43 52.82 -16.26
C VAL A 209 -23.44 54.04 -15.32
N ARG A 210 -22.27 54.44 -14.80
CA ARG A 210 -22.07 55.62 -13.94
C ARG A 210 -21.53 56.80 -14.74
#